data_AF-A0A9E1VMY0-F1
#
_entry.id   AF-A0A9E1VMY0-F1
#
_cell.length_a   1.000
_cell.length_b   1.000
_cell.length_c   1.000
_cell.angle_alpha   90.00
_cell.angle_beta   90.00
_cell.angle_gamma   90.00
#
_symmetry.space_group_name_H-M   'P 1'
#
loop_
_entity.id
_entity.type
_entity.pdbx_description
1 polymer ?
#
loop_
_entity_poly.entity_id
_entity_poly.type
_entity_poly.pdbx_seq_one_letter_code
_entity_poly.pdbx_strand_id
1 'polypeptide(L)' 'NKESTIGIIGLGYVGLPLAIRFGEESLKVIGFDIDEHKVNMLNEGKYYLEDYLF' A
#
# COMPACT_ATOMS: atom_id res chain seq x y z
N ASN A 1 -13.80 17.85 13.85
CA ASN A 1 -13.25 17.16 12.67
C ASN A 1 -12.81 15.76 13.08
N LYS A 2 -13.35 14.72 12.46
CA LYS A 2 -12.81 13.35 12.58
C LYS A 2 -11.84 13.16 11.43
N GLU A 3 -10.57 12.94 11.74
CA GLU A 3 -9.62 12.45 10.76
C GLU A 3 -9.94 10.98 10.47
N SER A 4 -10.22 10.66 9.21
CA SER A 4 -10.47 9.28 8.77
C SER A 4 -9.16 8.62 8.37
N THR A 5 -8.95 7.38 8.80
CA THR A 5 -7.83 6.54 8.36
C THR A 5 -8.36 5.40 7.52
N ILE A 6 -7.74 5.17 6.37
CA ILE A 6 -8.08 4.08 5.44
C ILE A 6 -7.17 2.88 5.73
N GLY A 7 -7.77 1.71 5.94
CA GLY A 7 -7.05 0.44 6.03
C GLY A 7 -7.22 -0.36 4.74
N ILE A 8 -6.12 -0.90 4.20
CA ILE A 8 -6.14 -1.77 3.01
C ILE A 8 -5.49 -3.11 3.38
N ILE A 9 -6.22 -4.21 3.20
CA ILE A 9 -5.73 -5.56 3.44
C ILE A 9 -5.43 -6.20 2.09
N GLY A 10 -4.18 -6.63 1.91
CA GLY A 10 -3.61 -7.13 0.66
C GLY A 10 -3.00 -6.01 -0.16
N LEU A 11 -1.67 -5.94 -0.20
CA LEU A 11 -0.89 -5.03 -1.03
C LEU A 11 -0.51 -5.80 -2.31
N GLY A 12 -1.52 -6.21 -3.05
CA GLY A 12 -1.34 -6.84 -4.36
C GLY A 12 -1.41 -5.81 -5.50
N TYR A 13 -1.56 -6.34 -6.71
CA TYR A 13 -1.80 -5.55 -7.92
C TYR A 13 -2.93 -4.51 -7.79
N VAL A 14 -3.98 -4.80 -7.02
CA VAL A 14 -5.10 -3.87 -6.81
C VAL A 14 -4.91 -3.00 -5.57
N GLY A 15 -4.49 -3.60 -4.45
CA GLY A 15 -4.45 -2.92 -3.17
C GLY A 15 -3.35 -1.87 -3.07
N LEU A 16 -2.17 -2.11 -3.67
CA LEU A 16 -1.08 -1.12 -3.64
C LEU A 16 -1.43 0.15 -4.45
N PRO A 17 -1.89 0.07 -5.72
CA PRO A 17 -2.32 1.27 -6.44
C PRO A 17 -3.44 2.04 -5.73
N LEU A 18 -4.37 1.33 -5.08
CA LEU A 18 -5.42 1.95 -4.29
C LEU A 18 -4.86 2.70 -3.07
N ALA A 19 -3.88 2.11 -2.37
CA ALA A 19 -3.20 2.75 -1.24
C ALA A 19 -2.49 4.04 -1.66
N ILE A 20 -1.77 3.99 -2.78
CA ILE A 20 -1.09 5.14 -3.37
C ILE A 20 -2.10 6.24 -3.71
N ARG A 21 -3.20 5.89 -4.39
CA ARG A 21 -4.20 6.89 -4.79
C ARG A 21 -4.81 7.63 -3.62
N PHE A 22 -5.12 6.93 -2.53
CA PHE A 22 -5.63 7.60 -1.33
C PHE A 22 -4.56 8.43 -0.62
N GLY A 23 -3.30 8.00 -0.65
CA GLY A 23 -2.18 8.81 -0.17
C GLY A 23 -2.00 10.12 -0.94
N GLU A 24 -2.16 10.10 -2.26
CA GLU A 24 -2.12 11.29 -3.13
C GLU A 24 -3.21 12.32 -2.76
N GLU A 25 -4.37 11.85 -2.29
CA GLU A 25 -5.47 12.69 -1.81
C GLU A 25 -5.25 13.20 -0.35
N SER A 26 -4.03 13.07 0.19
CA SER A 26 -3.69 13.46 1.56
C SER A 26 -4.50 12.74 2.65
N LEU A 27 -5.05 11.56 2.33
CA LEU A 27 -5.71 10.70 3.31
C LEU A 27 -4.67 9.81 4.00
N LYS A 28 -4.82 9.60 5.30
CA LYS A 28 -3.97 8.65 6.03
C LYS A 28 -4.34 7.23 5.63
N VAL A 29 -3.38 6.48 5.09
CA VAL A 29 -3.55 5.08 4.65
C VAL A 29 -2.62 4.17 5.45
N ILE A 30 -3.14 3.01 5.87
CA ILE A 30 -2.36 1.93 6.47
C ILE A 30 -2.59 0.66 5.64
N GLY A 31 -1.52 0.15 5.05
CA GLY A 31 -1.53 -1.09 4.27
C GLY A 31 -1.13 -2.30 5.12
N PHE A 32 -1.80 -3.43 4.90
CA PHE A 32 -1.49 -4.71 5.54
C PHE A 32 -1.28 -5.77 4.47
N ASP A 33 -0.23 -6.57 4.59
CA ASP A 33 -0.01 -7.75 3.77
C ASP A 33 0.61 -8.85 4.65
N ILE A 34 0.43 -10.11 4.27
CA ILE A 34 1.04 -11.26 4.96
C ILE A 34 2.50 -11.44 4.57
N ASP A 35 2.91 -10.86 3.43
CA ASP A 35 4.27 -10.88 2.94
C ASP A 35 5.10 -9.78 3.63
N GLU A 36 5.88 -10.18 4.63
CA GLU A 36 6.75 -9.26 5.38
C GLU A 36 7.82 -8.60 4.50
N HIS A 37 8.34 -9.30 3.48
CA HIS A 37 9.35 -8.74 2.57
C HIS A 37 8.76 -7.56 1.78
N LYS A 38 7.53 -7.76 1.26
CA LYS A 38 6.77 -6.71 0.58
C LYS A 38 6.50 -5.49 1.48
N VAL A 39 6.05 -5.73 2.71
CA VAL A 39 5.76 -4.66 3.68
C VAL A 39 7.02 -3.86 4.00
N ASN A 40 8.15 -4.53 4.25
CA ASN A 40 9.42 -3.87 4.54
C ASN A 40 9.91 -3.03 3.36
N MET A 41 9.88 -3.58 2.14
CA MET A 41 10.23 -2.87 0.90
C MET A 41 9.39 -1.59 0.73
N LEU A 42 8.07 -1.69 0.90
CA LEU A 42 7.16 -0.55 0.78
C LEU A 42 7.42 0.52 1.85
N ASN A 43 7.67 0.12 3.09
CA ASN A 43 8.01 1.05 4.18
C ASN A 43 9.36 1.76 3.96
N GLU A 44 10.28 1.13 3.22
CA GLU A 44 11.52 1.75 2.75
C GLU A 44 11.35 2.65 1.51
N GLY A 45 10.11 2.80 1.01
CA GLY A 45 9.82 3.59 -0.19
C GLY A 45 10.20 2.90 -1.50
N LYS A 46 10.42 1.57 -1.47
CA LYS A 46 10.77 0.77 -2.65
C LYS A 46 9.53 0.07 -3.22
N TYR A 47 9.49 -0.08 -4.54
CA TYR A 47 8.49 -0.88 -5.23
C TYR A 47 9.00 -2.32 -5.41
N TYR A 48 8.10 -3.31 -5.31
CA TYR A 48 8.39 -4.73 -5.48
C TYR A 48 7.65 -5.35 -6.69
N LEU A 49 6.99 -4.53 -7.53
CA LEU A 49 6.12 -5.00 -8.61
C LEU A 49 6.86 -5.67 -9.79
N GLU A 50 8.13 -6.04 -9.63
CA GLU A 50 8.87 -6.85 -10.62
C GLU A 50 8.24 -8.24 -10.80
N ASP A 51 7.54 -8.77 -9.80
CA ASP A 51 7.01 -10.15 -9.83
C ASP A 51 5.71 -10.36 -10.63
N TYR A 52 5.06 -9.29 -11.11
CA TYR A 52 3.75 -9.37 -11.79
C TYR A 52 3.74 -8.92 -13.25
N LEU A 53 4.89 -8.53 -13.80
CA LEU A 53 5.06 -8.27 -15.22
C LEU A 53 5.47 -9.58 -15.91
N PHE A 54 4.47 -10.33 -16.39
CA PHE A 54 4.65 -11.27 -17.50
C PHE A 54 4.88 -10.51 -18.81
#